data_AF-A0A8T1X2H2-F1
#
_entry.id   AF-A0A8T1X2H2-F1
#
_cell.length_a   1.000
_cell.length_b   1.000
_cell.length_c   1.000
_cell.angle_alpha   90.00
_cell.angle_beta   90.00
_cell.angle_gamma   90.00
#
_symmetry.space_group_name_H-M   'P 1'
#
loop_
_entity.id
_entity.type
_entity.pdbx_description
1 polymer ?
#
loop_
_entity_poly.entity_id
_entity_poly.type
_entity_poly.pdbx_seq_one_letter_code
_entity_poly.pdbx_strand_id
1 'polypeptide(L)'
;MASAMRANAMRVAALQLRRQAVCSSGAVGVNPRVLSLQTRSMGVFSNIKNTVTSKMEERNQHKQEEAYKQQMIDLAHADKFDLNGFYEHLKKNSDNTGASGWRSMIPGVSSMTAVQQLKAFMAILDATEPEFRENPRLINGKVKRKIAEKSGHSPEEINNMLRNYEQLSALHMWLTKRVERGLSIPETMDETTELVRLDPTGFPAKKFRMKQRRY
;
A
#
# COMPACT_ATOMS: atom_id res chain seq x y z
N MET A 1 -47.09 -7.26 39.54
CA MET A 1 -47.22 -6.81 40.94
C MET A 1 -45.88 -6.19 41.35
N ALA A 2 -45.43 -5.04 40.84
CA ALA A 2 -46.01 -3.70 40.96
C ALA A 2 -46.60 -3.40 42.34
N SER A 3 -45.95 -2.46 43.03
CA SER A 3 -46.54 -1.57 44.03
C SER A 3 -46.80 -2.14 45.43
N ALA A 4 -45.82 -2.01 46.31
CA ALA A 4 -46.06 -1.64 47.70
C ALA A 4 -44.78 -1.09 48.32
N MET A 5 -44.90 -0.03 49.12
CA MET A 5 -43.90 0.43 50.09
C MET A 5 -42.72 1.27 49.55
N ARG A 6 -43.05 2.23 48.68
CA ARG A 6 -42.46 3.59 48.78
C ARG A 6 -43.24 4.39 49.82
N ALA A 7 -43.01 4.17 51.10
CA ALA A 7 -43.59 5.01 52.16
C ALA A 7 -42.98 4.72 53.55
N ASN A 8 -41.66 4.82 53.70
CA ASN A 8 -41.08 5.20 54.99
C ASN A 8 -39.61 5.57 54.82
N ALA A 9 -39.15 6.53 55.62
CA ALA A 9 -37.79 7.07 55.67
C ALA A 9 -37.43 8.23 54.71
N MET A 10 -38.41 8.99 54.21
CA MET A 10 -38.22 10.44 53.94
C MET A 10 -38.25 11.27 55.24
N ARG A 11 -37.54 10.85 56.29
CA ARG A 11 -37.67 11.51 57.61
C ARG A 11 -36.40 11.66 58.46
N VAL A 12 -35.20 11.24 58.01
CA VAL A 12 -34.01 11.23 58.90
C VAL A 12 -32.78 11.99 58.40
N ALA A 13 -32.64 12.36 57.12
CA ALA A 13 -31.43 13.09 56.68
C ALA A 13 -31.70 14.53 56.22
N ALA A 14 -32.73 15.16 56.81
CA ALA A 14 -33.01 16.59 56.68
C ALA A 14 -32.09 17.49 57.55
N LEU A 15 -30.96 16.99 58.03
CA LEU A 15 -30.14 17.68 59.05
C LEU A 15 -28.63 17.59 58.85
N GLN A 16 -28.15 17.27 57.65
CA GLN A 16 -26.72 17.40 57.35
C GLN A 16 -26.49 18.36 56.19
N LEU A 17 -26.29 19.61 56.61
CA LEU A 17 -25.36 20.57 56.03
C LEU A 17 -25.91 21.46 54.91
N ARG A 18 -26.95 22.21 55.29
CA ARG A 18 -26.97 23.68 55.12
C ARG A 18 -25.71 24.27 55.79
N ARG A 19 -24.72 24.66 54.99
CA ARG A 19 -23.65 25.63 55.23
C ARG A 19 -22.76 25.50 53.99
N GLN A 20 -23.02 26.20 52.89
CA GLN A 20 -22.79 27.63 52.65
C GLN A 20 -23.61 27.95 51.37
N ALA A 21 -24.57 28.89 51.41
CA ALA A 21 -24.39 30.27 50.92
C ALA A 21 -23.79 30.31 49.49
N VAL A 22 -24.35 30.92 48.44
CA VAL A 22 -25.34 32.00 48.27
C VAL A 22 -25.60 32.09 46.74
N CYS A 23 -26.82 32.47 46.34
CA CYS A 23 -27.25 33.04 45.06
C CYS A 23 -26.96 32.34 43.71
N SER A 24 -28.04 31.84 43.13
CA SER A 24 -28.31 31.75 41.70
C SER A 24 -28.19 33.10 40.98
N SER A 25 -27.59 33.15 39.79
CA SER A 25 -28.12 33.83 38.58
C SER A 25 -27.10 33.78 37.41
N GLY A 26 -27.54 33.24 36.27
CA GLY A 26 -27.12 33.51 34.89
C GLY A 26 -25.63 33.74 34.58
N ALA A 27 -25.01 32.78 33.89
CA ALA A 27 -23.88 33.07 33.00
C ALA A 27 -23.96 32.20 31.73
N VAL A 28 -24.18 32.92 30.63
CA VAL A 28 -24.17 32.48 29.24
C VAL A 28 -22.88 31.73 28.92
N GLY A 29 -23.02 30.59 28.24
CA GLY A 29 -21.90 29.83 27.69
C GLY A 29 -21.12 30.65 26.66
N VAL A 30 -19.81 30.78 26.87
CA VAL A 30 -18.86 31.17 25.84
C VAL A 30 -17.67 30.21 25.95
N ASN A 31 -17.52 29.39 24.91
CA ASN A 31 -16.43 28.42 24.73
C ASN A 31 -15.05 29.08 24.95
N PRO A 32 -14.10 28.42 25.66
CA PRO A 32 -12.73 28.87 25.67
C PRO A 32 -12.07 28.54 24.31
N ARG A 33 -11.77 29.60 23.55
CA ARG A 33 -10.73 29.71 22.52
C ARG A 33 -10.22 28.41 21.89
N VAL A 34 -10.60 28.20 20.63
CA VAL A 34 -9.63 27.75 19.62
C VAL A 34 -9.46 28.91 18.65
N LEU A 35 -8.46 29.76 18.92
CA LEU A 35 -7.90 30.62 17.88
C LEU A 35 -7.34 29.67 16.84
N SER A 36 -8.09 29.44 15.75
CA SER A 36 -7.51 28.86 14.56
C SER A 36 -6.41 29.84 14.13
N LEU A 37 -5.15 29.47 14.36
CA LEU A 37 -4.03 30.03 13.64
C LEU A 37 -4.25 29.64 12.18
N GLN A 38 -5.06 30.42 11.46
CA GLN A 38 -5.01 30.46 10.01
C GLN A 38 -3.59 30.88 9.68
N THR A 39 -2.74 29.93 9.36
CA THR A 39 -1.43 30.21 8.77
C THR A 39 -1.71 30.89 7.44
N ARG A 40 -1.70 32.22 7.43
CA ARG A 40 -1.72 33.02 6.21
C ARG A 40 -0.38 32.85 5.51
N SER A 41 -0.17 31.68 4.90
CA SER A 41 0.96 31.38 4.05
C SER A 41 0.73 32.02 2.67
N MET A 42 0.79 33.35 2.62
CA MET A 42 0.80 34.11 1.36
C MET A 42 1.97 35.11 1.38
N GLY A 43 3.17 34.57 1.55
CA GLY A 43 4.43 35.30 1.35
C GLY A 43 5.13 34.80 0.10
N VAL A 44 5.99 35.62 -0.50
CA VAL A 44 6.79 35.37 -1.73
C VAL A 44 7.39 33.95 -1.82
N PHE A 45 7.62 33.30 -0.68
CA PHE A 45 8.09 31.92 -0.56
C PHE A 45 7.07 30.83 -0.97
N SER A 46 5.76 31.08 -1.03
CA SER A 46 4.77 30.09 -1.47
C SER A 46 4.86 29.80 -2.97
N ASN A 47 5.03 30.83 -3.80
CA ASN A 47 5.22 30.67 -5.24
C ASN A 47 6.54 29.97 -5.57
N ILE A 48 7.61 30.28 -4.83
CA ILE A 48 8.91 29.61 -4.95
C ILE A 48 8.79 28.14 -4.50
N LYS A 49 8.12 27.88 -3.37
CA LYS A 49 7.88 26.51 -2.89
C LYS A 49 7.10 25.70 -3.92
N ASN A 50 6.00 26.24 -4.47
CA ASN A 50 5.19 25.57 -5.48
C ASN A 50 5.97 25.28 -6.77
N THR A 51 6.79 26.22 -7.23
CA THR A 51 7.62 26.05 -8.44
C THR A 51 8.74 25.03 -8.22
N VAL A 52 9.33 24.98 -7.03
CA VAL A 52 10.38 24.01 -6.70
C VAL A 52 9.79 22.63 -6.45
N THR A 53 8.62 22.54 -5.80
CA THR A 53 7.91 21.25 -5.63
C THR A 53 7.44 20.70 -6.96
N SER A 54 6.85 21.53 -7.84
CA SER A 54 6.42 21.07 -9.18
C SER A 54 7.59 20.55 -10.01
N LYS A 55 8.71 21.29 -10.08
CA LYS A 55 9.92 20.85 -10.79
C LYS A 55 10.59 19.63 -10.15
N MET A 56 10.42 19.41 -8.85
CA MET A 56 10.90 18.21 -8.18
C MET A 56 9.99 17.02 -8.50
N GLU A 57 8.68 17.22 -8.49
CA GLU A 57 7.67 16.22 -8.87
C GLU A 57 7.82 15.79 -10.32
N GLU A 58 7.94 16.74 -11.26
CA GLU A 58 8.18 16.48 -12.69
C GLU A 58 9.48 15.66 -12.90
N ARG A 59 10.58 16.04 -12.24
CA ARG A 59 11.84 15.28 -12.32
C ARG A 59 11.73 13.88 -11.73
N ASN A 60 10.96 13.71 -10.67
CA ASN A 60 10.74 12.41 -10.06
C ASN A 60 9.84 11.53 -10.95
N GLN A 61 8.80 12.10 -11.56
CA GLN A 61 7.93 11.43 -12.52
C GLN A 61 8.73 10.95 -13.74
N HIS A 62 9.53 11.83 -14.35
CA HIS A 62 10.35 11.47 -15.51
C HIS A 62 11.32 10.31 -15.21
N LYS A 63 11.98 10.34 -14.04
CA LYS A 63 12.84 9.23 -13.60
C LYS A 63 12.08 7.93 -13.37
N GLN A 64 10.85 8.02 -12.84
CA GLN A 64 9.99 6.85 -12.64
C GLN A 64 9.52 6.26 -13.96
N GLU A 65 9.15 7.09 -14.93
CA GLU A 65 8.78 6.68 -16.29
C GLU A 65 9.94 6.03 -17.03
N GLU A 66 11.14 6.63 -16.98
CA GLU A 66 12.35 6.03 -17.55
C GLU A 66 12.68 4.67 -16.93
N ALA A 67 12.61 4.57 -15.61
CA ALA A 67 12.83 3.31 -14.89
C ALA A 67 11.77 2.26 -15.25
N TYR A 68 10.51 2.67 -15.37
CA TYR A 68 9.42 1.79 -15.78
C TYR A 68 9.62 1.27 -17.20
N LYS A 69 9.95 2.17 -18.15
CA LYS A 69 10.27 1.82 -19.53
C LYS A 69 11.38 0.78 -19.61
N GLN A 70 12.48 1.00 -18.87
CA GLN A 70 13.58 0.02 -18.80
C GLN A 70 13.11 -1.33 -18.24
N GLN A 71 12.29 -1.33 -17.19
CA GLN A 71 11.73 -2.57 -16.64
C GLN A 71 10.83 -3.29 -17.65
N MET A 72 10.03 -2.57 -18.43
CA MET A 72 9.18 -3.17 -19.46
C MET A 72 10.00 -3.78 -20.60
N ILE A 73 11.09 -3.11 -21.00
CA ILE A 73 12.04 -3.64 -22.00
C ILE A 73 12.73 -4.91 -21.47
N ASP A 74 13.23 -4.88 -20.24
CA ASP A 74 13.86 -6.04 -19.59
C ASP A 74 12.90 -7.23 -19.53
N LEU A 75 11.65 -6.99 -19.15
CA LEU A 75 10.61 -8.04 -19.10
C LEU A 75 10.24 -8.53 -20.49
N ALA A 76 10.16 -7.65 -21.47
CA ALA A 76 9.79 -8.01 -22.84
C ALA A 76 10.82 -8.93 -23.50
N HIS A 77 12.12 -8.69 -23.26
CA HIS A 77 13.22 -9.43 -23.88
C HIS A 77 13.71 -10.63 -23.08
N ALA A 78 13.25 -10.83 -21.83
CA ALA A 78 13.57 -12.02 -21.08
C ALA A 78 12.98 -13.27 -21.77
N ASP A 79 13.74 -14.37 -21.86
CA ASP A 79 13.20 -15.62 -22.42
C ASP A 79 12.25 -16.33 -21.46
N LYS A 80 12.55 -16.23 -20.16
CA LYS A 80 11.79 -16.85 -19.06
C LYS A 80 11.75 -15.91 -17.86
N PHE A 81 10.58 -15.83 -17.23
CA PHE A 81 10.38 -15.05 -16.03
C PHE A 81 10.13 -15.95 -14.81
N ASP A 82 11.22 -16.31 -14.15
CA ASP A 82 11.23 -17.16 -12.94
C ASP A 82 11.40 -16.30 -11.67
N LEU A 83 11.43 -16.91 -10.47
CA LEU A 83 11.56 -16.15 -9.22
C LEU A 83 12.94 -15.46 -9.07
N ASN A 84 13.96 -15.92 -9.78
CA ASN A 84 15.25 -15.22 -9.85
C ASN A 84 15.12 -13.88 -10.60
N GLY A 85 14.41 -13.85 -11.73
CA GLY A 85 14.12 -12.61 -12.45
C GLY A 85 13.24 -11.66 -11.62
N PHE A 86 12.31 -12.22 -10.84
CA PHE A 86 11.54 -11.45 -9.87
C PHE A 86 12.43 -10.85 -8.75
N TYR A 87 13.40 -11.60 -8.24
CA TYR A 87 14.36 -11.09 -7.25
C TYR A 87 15.17 -9.91 -7.81
N GLU A 88 15.68 -10.04 -9.04
CA GLU A 88 16.40 -8.95 -9.72
C GLU A 88 15.52 -7.72 -9.92
N HIS A 89 14.27 -7.91 -10.31
CA HIS A 89 13.30 -6.83 -10.41
C HIS A 89 13.08 -6.13 -9.06
N LEU A 90 12.90 -6.89 -7.96
CA LEU A 90 12.76 -6.33 -6.61
C LEU A 90 14.01 -5.55 -6.19
N LYS A 91 15.20 -6.05 -6.52
CA LYS A 91 16.47 -5.38 -6.23
C LYS A 91 16.58 -4.06 -6.99
N LYS A 92 16.35 -4.05 -8.30
CA LYS A 92 16.30 -2.83 -9.13
C LYS A 92 15.27 -1.84 -8.59
N ASN A 93 14.08 -2.31 -8.23
CA ASN A 93 13.05 -1.46 -7.64
C ASN A 93 13.48 -0.90 -6.28
N SER A 94 14.18 -1.67 -5.44
CA SER A 94 14.71 -1.20 -4.16
C SER A 94 15.76 -0.10 -4.34
N ASP A 95 16.63 -0.23 -5.35
CA ASP A 95 17.69 0.72 -5.66
C ASP A 95 17.10 2.03 -6.23
N ASN A 96 16.18 1.91 -7.18
CA ASN A 96 15.44 3.04 -7.76
C ASN A 96 14.58 3.75 -6.70
N THR A 97 14.10 2.99 -5.71
CA THR A 97 13.27 3.53 -4.61
C THR A 97 14.12 4.27 -3.57
N GLY A 98 15.37 3.84 -3.33
CA GLY A 98 16.39 4.55 -2.56
C GLY A 98 16.05 4.89 -1.09
N ALA A 99 17.06 4.96 -0.22
CA ALA A 99 16.91 5.20 1.22
C ALA A 99 16.41 6.61 1.65
N SER A 100 15.90 7.44 0.71
CA SER A 100 15.52 8.83 0.97
C SER A 100 14.25 9.32 0.26
N GLY A 101 13.68 8.58 -0.72
CA GLY A 101 12.55 9.06 -1.52
C GLY A 101 11.18 8.97 -0.81
N TRP A 102 11.02 7.96 0.03
CA TRP A 102 9.73 7.64 0.66
C TRP A 102 9.31 8.57 1.81
N ARG A 103 10.26 9.27 2.44
CA ARG A 103 9.97 10.12 3.60
C ARG A 103 9.31 11.45 3.20
N SER A 104 9.27 11.77 1.91
CA SER A 104 8.91 13.11 1.42
C SER A 104 7.73 13.15 0.43
N MET A 105 7.23 12.01 -0.09
CA MET A 105 6.31 12.01 -1.25
C MET A 105 4.85 11.61 -1.00
N ILE A 106 4.43 11.21 0.21
CA ILE A 106 2.99 10.95 0.46
C ILE A 106 2.55 11.53 1.82
N PRO A 107 1.83 12.66 1.86
CA PRO A 107 1.13 13.07 3.07
C PRO A 107 -0.03 12.10 3.33
N GLY A 108 0.06 11.30 4.39
CA GLY A 108 -1.05 10.47 4.89
C GLY A 108 -0.99 8.97 4.60
N VAL A 109 0.02 8.45 3.89
CA VAL A 109 0.26 7.00 3.75
C VAL A 109 1.63 6.67 4.33
N SER A 110 1.68 5.69 5.25
CA SER A 110 2.91 5.34 5.96
C SER A 110 3.91 4.69 5.00
N SER A 111 4.97 5.45 4.74
CA SER A 111 5.99 5.10 3.77
C SER A 111 6.82 3.86 4.06
N MET A 112 6.73 3.43 5.32
CA MET A 112 7.42 2.28 5.84
C MET A 112 6.81 0.95 5.35
N THR A 113 5.54 0.92 4.95
CA THR A 113 4.82 -0.34 4.68
C THR A 113 5.31 -1.03 3.41
N ALA A 114 5.46 -0.32 2.29
CA ALA A 114 5.90 -0.94 1.05
C ALA A 114 7.39 -1.33 1.08
N VAL A 115 8.25 -0.52 1.70
CA VAL A 115 9.67 -0.86 1.87
C VAL A 115 9.84 -2.11 2.73
N GLN A 116 9.05 -2.24 3.80
CA GLN A 116 9.04 -3.45 4.62
C GLN A 116 8.53 -4.67 3.84
N GLN A 117 7.51 -4.50 2.99
CA GLN A 117 7.03 -5.57 2.12
C GLN A 117 8.08 -6.02 1.10
N LEU A 118 8.78 -5.08 0.45
CA LEU A 118 9.87 -5.42 -0.47
C LEU A 118 10.97 -6.23 0.23
N LYS A 119 11.39 -5.80 1.43
CA LYS A 119 12.37 -6.53 2.23
C LYS A 119 11.87 -7.92 2.64
N ALA A 120 10.60 -8.04 3.03
CA ALA A 120 10.00 -9.32 3.35
C ALA A 120 9.99 -10.26 2.14
N PHE A 121 9.67 -9.75 0.94
CA PHE A 121 9.70 -10.56 -0.28
C PHE A 121 11.11 -11.04 -0.63
N MET A 122 12.12 -10.17 -0.49
CA MET A 122 13.52 -10.55 -0.68
C MET A 122 13.94 -11.65 0.30
N ALA A 123 13.60 -11.51 1.59
CA ALA A 123 13.91 -12.52 2.61
C ALA A 123 13.21 -13.88 2.33
N ILE A 124 11.96 -13.86 1.87
CA ILE A 124 11.24 -15.09 1.47
C ILE A 124 11.91 -15.75 0.26
N LEU A 125 12.33 -14.95 -0.73
CA LEU A 125 13.01 -15.47 -1.93
C LEU A 125 14.36 -16.08 -1.58
N ASP A 126 15.13 -15.43 -0.70
CA ASP A 126 16.41 -15.93 -0.20
C ASP A 126 16.25 -17.28 0.51
N ALA A 127 15.16 -17.49 1.25
CA ALA A 127 14.83 -18.74 1.92
C ALA A 127 14.28 -19.85 1.00
N THR A 128 13.90 -19.51 -0.23
CA THR A 128 13.35 -20.47 -1.20
C THR A 128 14.47 -21.27 -1.86
N GLU A 129 14.32 -22.60 -1.96
CA GLU A 129 15.31 -23.48 -2.60
C GLU A 129 15.34 -23.26 -4.13
N PRO A 130 16.51 -23.45 -4.80
CA PRO A 130 16.69 -23.14 -6.22
C PRO A 130 15.72 -23.89 -7.14
N GLU A 131 15.39 -25.14 -6.82
CA GLU A 131 14.41 -25.95 -7.57
C GLU A 131 13.04 -25.27 -7.68
N PHE A 132 12.60 -24.62 -6.59
CA PHE A 132 11.34 -23.88 -6.55
C PHE A 132 11.47 -22.47 -7.14
N ARG A 133 12.69 -21.90 -7.19
CA ARG A 133 12.93 -20.59 -7.81
C ARG A 133 12.78 -20.64 -9.31
N GLU A 134 13.32 -21.69 -9.95
CA GLU A 134 13.17 -21.94 -11.38
C GLU A 134 11.73 -22.30 -11.74
N ASN A 135 11.04 -23.04 -10.87
CA ASN A 135 9.68 -23.53 -11.15
C ASN A 135 8.69 -23.17 -10.02
N PRO A 136 8.12 -21.95 -10.03
CA PRO A 136 7.27 -21.47 -8.94
C PRO A 136 5.95 -22.26 -8.81
N ARG A 137 5.56 -22.97 -9.87
CA ARG A 137 4.37 -23.85 -9.89
C ARG A 137 4.49 -25.06 -8.96
N LEU A 138 5.71 -25.44 -8.57
CA LEU A 138 5.96 -26.56 -7.66
C LEU A 138 5.73 -26.17 -6.19
N ILE A 139 5.54 -24.88 -5.88
CA ILE A 139 5.32 -24.38 -4.53
C ILE A 139 3.91 -24.77 -4.05
N ASN A 140 3.83 -25.93 -3.40
CA ASN A 140 2.61 -26.44 -2.78
C ASN A 140 2.52 -26.04 -1.28
N GLY A 141 1.44 -26.46 -0.61
CA GLY A 141 1.23 -26.14 0.81
C GLY A 141 2.34 -26.63 1.75
N LYS A 142 2.97 -27.78 1.47
CA LYS A 142 4.08 -28.31 2.27
C LYS A 142 5.34 -27.47 2.07
N VAL A 143 5.65 -27.12 0.83
CA VAL A 143 6.79 -26.25 0.48
C VAL A 143 6.63 -24.87 1.11
N LYS A 144 5.43 -24.28 1.06
CA LYS A 144 5.15 -22.99 1.73
C LYS A 144 5.42 -23.02 3.23
N ARG A 145 5.11 -24.12 3.93
CA ARG A 145 5.43 -24.27 5.36
C ARG A 145 6.94 -24.30 5.59
N LYS A 146 7.69 -25.03 4.77
CA LYS A 146 9.16 -25.05 4.84
C LYS A 146 9.77 -23.67 4.60
N ILE A 147 9.27 -22.94 3.60
CA ILE A 147 9.73 -21.57 3.31
C ILE A 147 9.42 -20.66 4.49
N ALA A 148 8.21 -20.75 5.06
CA ALA A 148 7.80 -19.97 6.24
C ALA A 148 8.72 -20.21 7.45
N GLU A 149 9.03 -21.48 7.73
CA GLU A 149 9.96 -21.87 8.80
C GLU A 149 11.37 -21.33 8.57
N LYS A 150 11.86 -21.35 7.32
CA LYS A 150 13.20 -20.84 6.95
C LYS A 150 13.28 -19.32 6.95
N SER A 151 12.25 -18.63 6.45
CA SER A 151 12.24 -17.18 6.27
C SER A 151 11.73 -16.41 7.49
N GLY A 152 11.09 -17.10 8.46
CA GLY A 152 10.43 -16.46 9.60
C GLY A 152 9.17 -15.66 9.25
N HIS A 153 8.56 -15.93 8.09
CA HIS A 153 7.38 -15.23 7.59
C HIS A 153 6.14 -16.12 7.61
N SER A 154 4.97 -15.51 7.63
CA SER A 154 3.70 -16.23 7.60
C SER A 154 3.42 -16.85 6.21
N PRO A 155 2.69 -17.98 6.14
CA PRO A 155 2.24 -18.54 4.86
C PRO A 155 1.39 -17.57 4.02
N GLU A 156 0.76 -16.58 4.65
CA GLU A 156 -0.03 -15.54 4.00
C GLU A 156 0.85 -14.53 3.26
N GLU A 157 1.95 -14.09 3.88
CA GLU A 157 2.95 -13.20 3.26
C GLU A 157 3.60 -13.87 2.05
N ILE A 158 3.93 -15.16 2.16
CA ILE A 158 4.44 -15.95 1.04
C ILE A 158 3.40 -15.99 -0.09
N ASN A 159 2.13 -16.18 0.24
CA ASN A 159 1.07 -16.20 -0.76
C ASN A 159 0.87 -14.82 -1.41
N ASN A 160 1.06 -13.74 -0.66
CA ASN A 160 1.02 -12.39 -1.20
C ASN A 160 2.17 -12.13 -2.17
N MET A 161 3.39 -12.53 -1.80
CA MET A 161 4.57 -12.49 -2.66
C MET A 161 4.34 -13.27 -3.95
N LEU A 162 3.82 -14.49 -3.87
CA LEU A 162 3.51 -15.31 -5.06
C LEU A 162 2.47 -14.65 -5.97
N ARG A 163 1.45 -13.98 -5.42
CA ARG A 163 0.48 -13.22 -6.23
C ARG A 163 1.13 -12.06 -6.99
N ASN A 164 2.06 -11.34 -6.35
CA ASN A 164 2.79 -10.26 -7.01
C ASN A 164 3.67 -10.80 -8.14
N TYR A 165 4.35 -11.92 -7.91
CA TYR A 165 5.07 -12.63 -8.96
C TYR A 165 4.15 -13.06 -10.11
N GLU A 166 2.97 -13.63 -9.82
CA GLU A 166 2.02 -14.04 -10.84
C GLU A 166 1.53 -12.87 -11.70
N GLN A 167 1.28 -11.70 -11.10
CA GLN A 167 0.89 -10.49 -11.83
C GLN A 167 1.99 -10.03 -12.79
N LEU A 168 3.24 -10.02 -12.33
CA LEU A 168 4.36 -9.62 -13.18
C LEU A 168 4.67 -10.65 -14.27
N SER A 169 4.57 -11.94 -13.95
CA SER A 169 4.65 -13.04 -14.91
C SER A 169 3.58 -12.93 -16.00
N ALA A 170 2.36 -12.51 -15.63
CA ALA A 170 1.28 -12.27 -16.57
C ALA A 170 1.55 -11.09 -17.51
N LEU A 171 2.14 -10.00 -16.99
CA LEU A 171 2.61 -8.88 -17.81
C LEU A 171 3.72 -9.31 -18.76
N HIS A 172 4.71 -10.06 -18.27
CA HIS A 172 5.78 -10.62 -19.09
C HIS A 172 5.23 -11.44 -20.26
N MET A 173 4.32 -12.39 -20.00
CA MET A 173 3.68 -13.18 -21.06
C MET A 173 2.96 -12.32 -22.10
N TRP A 174 2.27 -11.26 -21.66
CA TRP A 174 1.60 -10.32 -22.55
C TRP A 174 2.61 -9.51 -23.39
N LEU A 175 3.68 -9.00 -22.77
CA LEU A 175 4.74 -8.26 -23.44
C LEU A 175 5.46 -9.11 -24.48
N THR A 176 5.85 -10.35 -24.15
CA THR A 176 6.51 -11.26 -25.11
C THR A 176 5.62 -11.48 -26.33
N LYS A 177 4.32 -11.74 -26.14
CA LYS A 177 3.36 -11.91 -27.24
C LYS A 177 3.15 -10.63 -28.06
N ARG A 178 3.27 -9.47 -27.42
CA ARG A 178 3.17 -8.16 -28.07
C ARG A 178 4.40 -7.88 -28.95
N VAL A 179 5.59 -8.15 -28.44
CA VAL A 179 6.87 -8.02 -29.17
C VAL A 179 6.96 -9.02 -30.33
N GLU A 180 6.51 -10.26 -30.14
CA GLU A 180 6.42 -11.27 -31.22
C GLU A 180 5.55 -10.77 -32.40
N ARG A 181 4.60 -9.87 -32.15
CA ARG A 181 3.73 -9.25 -33.18
C ARG A 181 4.30 -7.95 -33.76
N GLY A 182 5.46 -7.50 -33.30
CA GLY A 182 6.06 -6.24 -33.72
C GLY A 182 5.36 -4.99 -33.19
N LEU A 183 4.57 -5.10 -32.12
CA LEU A 183 3.91 -3.96 -31.49
C LEU A 183 4.86 -3.26 -30.50
N SER A 184 4.64 -1.97 -30.25
CA SER A 184 5.45 -1.17 -29.32
C SER A 184 5.35 -1.66 -27.87
N ILE A 185 6.45 -1.55 -27.13
CA ILE A 185 6.50 -1.77 -25.68
C ILE A 185 5.97 -0.49 -25.00
N PRO A 186 5.11 -0.58 -23.97
CA PRO A 186 4.63 0.61 -23.25
C PRO A 186 5.75 1.35 -22.53
N GLU A 187 5.65 2.67 -22.47
CA GLU A 187 6.62 3.53 -21.79
C GLU A 187 6.14 3.98 -20.41
N THR A 188 4.82 4.01 -20.19
CA THR A 188 4.20 4.43 -18.93
C THR A 188 3.24 3.40 -18.37
N MET A 189 2.96 3.50 -17.06
CA MET A 189 1.97 2.63 -16.40
C MET A 189 0.58 2.82 -17.00
N ASP A 190 0.15 4.05 -17.20
CA ASP A 190 -1.19 4.37 -17.73
C ASP A 190 -1.36 3.81 -19.13
N GLU A 191 -0.38 4.02 -20.01
CA GLU A 191 -0.34 3.42 -21.34
C GLU A 191 -0.41 1.89 -21.29
N THR A 192 0.31 1.25 -20.36
CA THR A 192 0.24 -0.20 -20.19
C THR A 192 -1.18 -0.65 -19.87
N THR A 193 -1.88 0.07 -18.98
CA THR A 193 -3.27 -0.28 -18.64
C THR A 193 -4.22 -0.11 -19.82
N GLU A 194 -4.02 0.92 -20.63
CA GLU A 194 -4.81 1.15 -21.84
C GLU A 194 -4.55 0.07 -22.88
N LEU A 195 -3.29 -0.26 -23.13
CA LEU A 195 -2.89 -1.28 -24.10
C LEU A 195 -3.36 -2.67 -23.70
N VAL A 196 -3.32 -3.02 -22.41
CA VAL A 196 -3.86 -4.31 -21.92
C VAL A 196 -5.39 -4.36 -22.07
N ARG A 197 -6.10 -3.24 -21.92
CA ARG A 197 -7.54 -3.17 -22.14
C ARG A 197 -7.91 -3.36 -23.62
N LEU A 198 -7.14 -2.75 -24.52
CA LEU A 198 -7.35 -2.85 -25.96
C LEU A 198 -7.03 -4.27 -26.46
N ASP A 199 -5.85 -4.77 -26.11
CA ASP A 199 -5.34 -6.05 -26.58
C ASP A 199 -4.90 -6.95 -25.42
N PRO A 200 -5.82 -7.65 -24.74
CA PRO A 200 -5.47 -8.56 -23.64
C PRO A 200 -4.83 -9.87 -24.11
N THR A 201 -4.42 -9.97 -25.37
CA THR A 201 -3.93 -11.24 -25.92
C THR A 201 -2.60 -11.64 -25.31
N GLY A 202 -2.48 -12.88 -24.84
CA GLY A 202 -1.29 -13.35 -24.11
C GLY A 202 -1.37 -13.11 -22.60
N PHE A 203 -2.29 -12.26 -22.13
CA PHE A 203 -2.53 -12.07 -20.71
C PHE A 203 -3.42 -13.21 -20.14
N PRO A 204 -3.02 -13.90 -19.05
CA PRO A 204 -3.79 -14.99 -18.46
C PRO A 204 -4.99 -14.50 -17.64
N ALA A 205 -5.94 -13.82 -18.28
CA ALA A 205 -7.11 -13.17 -17.66
C ALA A 205 -7.97 -14.10 -16.80
N LYS A 206 -8.06 -15.39 -17.16
CA LYS A 206 -8.83 -16.40 -16.40
C LYS A 206 -8.33 -16.56 -14.96
N LYS A 207 -7.02 -16.39 -14.70
CA LYS A 207 -6.43 -16.51 -13.37
C LYS A 207 -6.78 -15.34 -12.45
N PHE A 208 -6.86 -14.13 -13.01
CA PHE A 208 -7.12 -12.90 -12.26
C PHE A 208 -8.59 -12.53 -12.17
N ARG A 209 -9.47 -13.24 -12.87
CA ARG A 209 -10.90 -13.01 -12.78
C ARG A 209 -11.35 -13.24 -11.33
N MET A 210 -11.82 -12.17 -10.68
CA MET A 210 -12.37 -12.24 -9.35
C MET A 210 -13.48 -13.30 -9.33
N LYS A 211 -13.35 -14.30 -8.45
CA LYS A 211 -14.42 -15.28 -8.26
C LYS A 211 -15.60 -14.53 -7.68
N GLN A 212 -16.62 -14.30 -8.50
CA GLN A 212 -17.90 -13.79 -8.05
C GLN A 212 -18.34 -14.68 -6.89
N ARG A 213 -18.47 -14.08 -5.70
CA ARG A 213 -19.04 -14.79 -4.55
C ARG A 213 -20.47 -15.13 -4.95
N ARG A 214 -20.71 -16.39 -5.27
CA ARG A 214 -22.08 -16.91 -5.39
C ARG A 214 -22.63 -16.88 -3.97
N TYR A 215 -23.50 -15.91 -3.72
CA TYR A 215 -24.30 -15.82 -2.51
C TYR A 215 -25.36 -16.92 -2.52
#